data_AF-A0A8H7LQ54-F1
#
_entry.id   AF-A0A8H7LQ54-F1
#
_cell.length_a   1.000
_cell.length_b   1.000
_cell.length_c   1.000
_cell.angle_alpha   90.00
_cell.angle_beta   90.00
_cell.angle_gamma   90.00
#
_symmetry.space_group_name_H-M   'P 1'
#
loop_
_entity.id
_entity.type
_entity.pdbx_description
1 polymer ?
#
loop_
_entity_poly.entity_id
_entity_poly.type
_entity_poly.pdbx_seq_one_letter_code
_entity_poly.pdbx_strand_id
1 'polypeptide(L)'
;MFAEPLMNARERANKSRSPVRKFLWRKRVWFESTFGLSVMEPWERNMTFFFIAWALLTIACYRTLPSTLKFWSERTMFYLHGYGNETDANARMLTRGQQAQAFSLVSS
;
A
#
# COMPACT_ATOMS: atom_id res chain seq x y z
N MET A 1 -17.16 -7.66 27.50
CA MET A 1 -16.55 -8.10 28.79
C MET A 1 -15.40 -9.10 28.61
N PHE A 2 -15.34 -9.93 27.56
CA PHE A 2 -14.25 -10.92 27.34
C PHE A 2 -12.93 -10.37 26.75
N ALA A 3 -12.92 -9.17 26.18
CA ALA A 3 -11.76 -8.62 25.47
C ALA A 3 -10.68 -8.02 26.40
N GLU A 4 -11.10 -7.46 27.54
CA GLU A 4 -10.25 -6.82 28.55
C GLU A 4 -9.11 -7.72 29.07
N PRO A 5 -9.35 -8.98 29.49
CA PRO A 5 -8.28 -9.84 29.96
C PRO A 5 -7.31 -10.29 28.84
N LEU A 6 -7.80 -10.41 27.60
CA LEU A 6 -6.99 -10.83 26.46
C LEU A 6 -6.05 -9.71 25.98
N MET A 7 -6.52 -8.46 25.98
CA MET A 7 -5.70 -7.29 25.66
C MET A 7 -4.53 -7.16 26.65
N ASN A 8 -4.83 -7.24 27.94
CA ASN A 8 -3.81 -7.21 28.99
C ASN A 8 -2.83 -8.39 28.90
N ALA A 9 -3.29 -9.58 28.50
CA ALA A 9 -2.42 -10.74 28.30
C ALA A 9 -1.48 -10.58 27.08
N ARG A 10 -1.99 -10.00 25.98
CA ARG A 10 -1.22 -9.67 24.78
C ARG A 10 -0.09 -8.69 25.09
N GLU A 11 -0.39 -7.62 25.81
CA GLU A 11 0.59 -6.60 26.20
C GLU A 11 1.72 -7.19 27.05
N ARG A 12 1.36 -8.05 28.01
CA ARG A 12 2.33 -8.77 28.84
C ARG A 12 3.20 -9.75 28.04
N ALA A 13 2.63 -10.43 27.04
CA ALA A 13 3.39 -11.32 26.17
C ALA A 13 4.37 -10.54 25.28
N ASN A 14 3.95 -9.39 24.73
CA ASN A 14 4.80 -8.56 23.87
C ASN A 14 5.93 -7.86 24.65
N LYS A 15 5.66 -7.40 25.88
CA LYS A 15 6.65 -6.78 26.77
C LYS A 15 7.68 -7.78 27.33
N SER A 16 7.37 -9.07 27.30
CA SER A 16 8.28 -10.10 27.84
C SER A 16 9.53 -10.28 26.97
N ARG A 17 10.71 -10.37 27.61
CA ARG A 17 12.00 -10.61 26.93
C ARG A 17 12.21 -12.07 26.51
N SER A 18 11.46 -13.00 27.09
CA SER A 18 11.63 -14.44 26.88
C SER A 18 11.06 -14.92 25.53
N PRO A 19 11.83 -15.61 24.68
CA PRO A 19 11.36 -16.10 23.38
C PRO A 19 10.26 -17.18 23.51
N VAL A 20 10.34 -18.03 24.54
CA VAL A 20 9.35 -19.11 24.79
C VAL A 20 7.95 -18.55 25.03
N ARG A 21 7.82 -17.49 25.82
CA ARG A 21 6.52 -16.87 26.12
C ARG A 21 5.89 -16.22 24.89
N LYS A 22 6.69 -15.64 23.99
CA LYS A 22 6.23 -15.13 22.69
C LYS A 22 5.77 -16.26 21.78
N PHE A 23 6.48 -17.38 21.77
CA PHE A 23 6.13 -18.56 20.98
C PHE A 23 4.79 -19.18 21.45
N LEU A 24 4.64 -19.41 22.76
CA LEU A 24 3.40 -19.94 23.33
C LEU A 24 2.20 -19.01 23.09
N TRP A 25 2.41 -17.70 23.19
CA TRP A 25 1.38 -16.71 22.87
C TRP A 25 0.95 -16.81 21.39
N ARG A 26 1.91 -16.88 20.47
CA ARG A 26 1.61 -17.02 19.03
C ARG A 26 0.86 -18.32 18.74
N LYS A 27 1.26 -19.44 19.35
CA LYS A 27 0.60 -20.74 19.18
C LYS A 27 -0.82 -20.75 19.75
N ARG A 28 -1.03 -20.12 20.90
CA ARG A 28 -2.36 -19.95 21.49
C ARG A 28 -3.29 -19.14 20.57
N VAL A 29 -2.83 -17.99 20.08
CA VAL A 29 -3.63 -17.15 19.16
C VAL A 29 -3.95 -17.89 17.87
N TRP A 30 -2.97 -18.64 17.34
CA TRP A 30 -3.19 -19.51 16.17
C TRP A 30 -4.27 -20.55 16.44
N PHE A 31 -4.18 -21.25 17.56
CA PHE A 31 -5.15 -22.27 17.96
C PHE A 31 -6.55 -21.66 18.15
N GLU A 32 -6.68 -20.56 18.89
CA GLU A 32 -7.95 -19.85 19.10
C GLU A 32 -8.57 -19.40 17.78
N SER A 33 -7.76 -18.92 16.83
CA SER A 33 -8.23 -18.49 15.51
C SER A 33 -8.71 -19.68 14.68
N THR A 34 -7.93 -20.75 14.57
CA THR A 34 -8.32 -21.94 13.79
C THR A 34 -9.49 -22.69 14.41
N PHE A 35 -9.56 -22.74 15.74
CA PHE A 35 -10.66 -23.39 16.45
C PHE A 35 -11.96 -22.58 16.30
N GLY A 36 -11.90 -21.25 16.43
CA GLY A 36 -13.05 -20.38 16.17
C GLY A 36 -13.58 -20.53 14.74
N LEU A 37 -12.69 -20.61 13.75
CA LEU A 37 -13.09 -20.93 12.37
C LEU A 37 -13.67 -22.35 12.22
N SER A 38 -13.20 -23.32 13.01
CA SER A 38 -13.65 -24.71 12.92
C SER A 38 -15.07 -24.92 13.44
N VAL A 39 -15.50 -24.12 14.42
CA VAL A 39 -16.83 -24.17 15.04
C VAL A 39 -17.89 -23.49 14.18
N MET A 40 -17.50 -22.56 13.30
CA MET A 40 -18.43 -21.90 12.37
C MET A 40 -19.02 -22.87 11.35
N GLU A 41 -20.28 -22.62 11.00
CA GLU A 41 -20.95 -23.37 9.94
C GLU A 41 -20.24 -23.19 8.59
N PRO A 42 -20.32 -24.19 7.68
CA PRO A 42 -19.57 -24.16 6.42
C PRO A 42 -19.84 -22.90 5.57
N TRP A 43 -21.06 -22.37 5.61
CA TRP A 43 -21.44 -21.19 4.84
C TRP A 43 -20.86 -19.90 5.44
N GLU A 44 -20.89 -19.74 6.77
CA GLU A 44 -20.33 -18.58 7.49
C GLU A 44 -18.82 -18.48 7.27
N ARG A 45 -18.15 -19.64 7.28
CA ARG A 45 -16.72 -19.73 7.01
C ARG A 45 -16.39 -19.21 5.61
N ASN A 46 -17.18 -19.61 4.61
CA ASN A 46 -16.96 -19.18 3.23
C ASN A 46 -17.22 -17.67 3.05
N MET A 47 -18.27 -17.13 3.69
CA MET A 47 -18.52 -15.68 3.71
C MET A 47 -17.39 -14.91 4.39
N THR A 48 -16.87 -15.41 5.51
CA THR A 48 -15.76 -14.78 6.23
C THR A 48 -14.51 -14.68 5.36
N PHE A 49 -14.14 -15.77 4.67
CA PHE A 49 -13.02 -15.74 3.72
C PHE A 49 -13.26 -14.78 2.55
N PHE A 50 -14.49 -14.74 2.02
CA PHE A 50 -14.86 -13.80 0.97
C PHE A 50 -14.68 -12.33 1.43
N PHE A 51 -15.16 -11.97 2.62
CA PHE A 51 -15.01 -10.61 3.15
C PHE A 51 -13.55 -10.25 3.43
N ILE A 52 -12.75 -11.18 3.96
CA ILE A 52 -11.32 -10.96 4.19
C ILE A 52 -10.60 -10.75 2.84
N ALA A 53 -10.87 -11.60 1.85
CA ALA A 53 -10.28 -11.47 0.53
C ALA A 53 -10.71 -10.15 -0.15
N TRP A 54 -11.98 -9.77 -0.04
CA TRP A 54 -12.49 -8.51 -0.55
C TRP A 54 -11.85 -7.29 0.12
N ALA A 55 -11.69 -7.32 1.45
CA ALA A 55 -11.01 -6.26 2.19
C ALA A 55 -9.54 -6.14 1.77
N LEU A 56 -8.82 -7.26 1.67
CA LEU A 56 -7.44 -7.26 1.18
C LEU A 56 -7.33 -6.76 -0.26
N LEU A 57 -8.26 -7.16 -1.13
CA LEU A 57 -8.33 -6.70 -2.52
C LEU A 57 -8.54 -5.19 -2.59
N THR A 58 -9.52 -4.64 -1.84
CA THR A 58 -9.79 -3.20 -1.84
C THR A 58 -8.57 -2.42 -1.33
N ILE A 59 -7.94 -2.85 -0.24
CA ILE A 59 -6.70 -2.24 0.28
C ILE A 59 -5.59 -2.31 -0.77
N ALA A 60 -5.39 -3.47 -1.41
CA ALA A 60 -4.38 -3.66 -2.44
C ALA A 60 -4.66 -2.77 -3.66
N CYS A 61 -5.91 -2.66 -4.09
CA CYS A 61 -6.35 -1.75 -5.13
C CYS A 61 -6.04 -0.31 -4.75
N TYR A 62 -6.51 0.20 -3.61
CA TYR A 62 -6.23 1.58 -3.20
C TYR A 62 -4.73 1.92 -3.13
N ARG A 63 -3.91 0.96 -2.69
CA ARG A 63 -2.46 1.14 -2.59
C ARG A 63 -1.74 1.02 -3.94
N THR A 64 -2.20 0.13 -4.82
CA THR A 64 -1.48 -0.23 -6.06
C THR A 64 -2.01 0.51 -7.30
N LEU A 65 -3.32 0.82 -7.36
CA LEU A 65 -3.94 1.57 -8.46
C LEU A 65 -3.19 2.86 -8.79
N PRO A 66 -2.90 3.77 -7.83
CA PRO A 66 -2.33 5.07 -8.19
C PRO A 66 -0.92 4.93 -8.78
N SER A 67 -0.12 3.97 -8.31
CA SER A 67 1.20 3.70 -8.89
C SER A 67 1.11 3.12 -10.30
N THR A 68 0.16 2.21 -10.52
CA THR A 68 0.00 1.55 -11.81
C THR A 68 -0.64 2.47 -12.85
N LEU A 69 -1.63 3.28 -12.47
CA LEU A 69 -2.33 4.21 -13.36
C LEU A 69 -1.39 5.26 -13.96
N LYS A 70 -0.42 5.79 -13.20
CA LYS A 70 0.57 6.73 -13.73
C LYS A 70 1.36 6.12 -14.89
N PHE A 71 1.87 4.92 -14.69
CA PHE A 71 2.63 4.19 -15.70
C PHE A 71 1.84 3.93 -16.98
N TRP A 72 0.56 3.53 -16.85
CA TRP A 72 -0.30 3.34 -18.02
C TRP A 72 -0.65 4.67 -18.69
N SER A 73 -0.92 5.73 -17.91
CA SER A 73 -1.25 7.05 -18.46
C SER A 73 -0.12 7.65 -19.30
N GLU A 74 1.14 7.51 -18.86
CA GLU A 74 2.33 7.96 -19.58
C GLU A 74 2.48 7.20 -20.91
N ARG A 75 2.28 5.88 -20.89
CA ARG A 75 2.34 5.05 -22.11
C ARG A 75 1.19 5.34 -23.06
N THR A 76 -0.04 5.48 -22.57
CA THR A 76 -1.19 5.80 -23.40
C THR A 76 -1.06 7.19 -24.01
N MET A 77 -0.54 8.18 -23.27
CA MET A 77 -0.23 9.49 -23.83
C MET A 77 0.80 9.41 -24.96
N PHE A 78 1.85 8.60 -24.80
CA PHE A 78 2.84 8.37 -25.86
C PHE A 78 2.21 7.80 -27.14
N TYR A 79 1.35 6.79 -27.03
CA TYR A 79 0.68 6.19 -28.19
C TYR A 79 -0.42 7.09 -28.79
N LEU A 80 -1.10 7.90 -27.98
CA LEU A 80 -2.25 8.70 -28.42
C LEU A 80 -1.85 10.07 -28.99
N HIS A 81 -0.85 10.75 -28.41
CA HIS A 81 -0.42 12.07 -28.85
C HIS A 81 0.71 12.04 -29.88
N GLY A 82 1.36 10.89 -30.10
CA GLY A 82 2.41 10.72 -31.13
C GLY A 82 3.67 11.60 -30.97
N TYR A 83 3.69 12.53 -30.01
CA TYR A 83 4.68 13.59 -29.81
C TYR A 83 4.96 13.81 -28.32
N GLY A 84 5.47 12.81 -27.61
CA GLY A 84 5.73 12.90 -26.16
C GLY A 84 7.03 13.58 -25.76
N ASN A 85 7.68 14.33 -26.67
CA ASN A 85 9.07 14.76 -26.48
C ASN A 85 9.35 16.14 -27.05
N GLU A 86 8.71 16.53 -28.14
CA GLU A 86 9.07 17.75 -28.86
C GLU A 86 8.54 18.99 -28.14
N THR A 87 7.33 18.95 -27.59
CA THR A 87 6.73 20.12 -26.92
C THR A 87 7.39 20.42 -25.57
N ASP A 88 7.73 19.37 -24.79
CA ASP A 88 8.47 19.52 -23.54
C ASP A 88 9.96 19.82 -23.75
N ALA A 89 10.60 19.25 -24.79
CA ALA A 89 11.96 19.61 -25.15
C ALA A 89 12.04 21.05 -25.68
N ASN A 90 11.10 21.47 -26.54
CA ASN A 90 11.01 22.85 -27.03
C ASN A 90 10.69 23.82 -25.89
N ALA A 91 9.76 23.50 -24.98
CA ALA A 91 9.47 24.34 -23.82
C ALA A 91 10.71 24.52 -22.90
N ARG A 92 11.47 23.44 -22.68
CA ARG A 92 12.74 23.50 -21.94
C ARG A 92 13.85 24.26 -22.70
N MET A 93 13.92 24.13 -24.02
CA MET A 93 14.88 24.88 -24.85
C MET A 93 14.56 26.38 -24.89
N LEU A 94 13.28 26.76 -25.02
CA LEU A 94 12.84 28.16 -24.97
C LEU A 94 13.15 28.80 -23.61
N THR A 95 12.95 28.05 -22.53
CA THR A 95 13.29 28.50 -21.16
C THR A 95 14.80 28.68 -20.98
N ARG A 96 15.63 27.78 -21.53
CA ARG A 96 17.10 27.91 -21.53
C ARG A 96 17.59 29.08 -22.37
N GLY A 97 16.97 29.33 -23.52
CA GLY A 97 17.28 30.47 -24.38
C GLY A 97 16.97 31.81 -23.71
N GLN A 98 15.84 31.93 -23.01
CA GLN A 98 15.49 33.13 -22.24
C GLN A 98 16.42 33.38 -21.05
N GLN A 99 16.86 32.32 -20.34
CA GLN A 99 17.81 32.49 -19.24
C GLN A 99 19.20 32.93 -19.70
N ALA A 100 19.67 32.46 -20.86
CA ALA A 100 20.94 32.89 -21.43
C ALA A 100 20.92 34.39 -21.81
N GLN A 101 19.80 34.88 -22.36
CA GLN A 101 19.64 36.31 -22.69
C GLN A 101 19.47 37.19 -21.45
N ALA A 102 18.76 36.72 -20.42
CA ALA A 102 18.63 37.45 -19.16
C ALA A 102 19.98 37.60 -18.43
N PHE A 103 20.83 36.57 -18.49
CA PHE A 103 22.16 36.62 -17.89
C PHE A 103 23.10 37.60 -18.61
N SER A 104 23.00 37.75 -19.94
CA SER A 104 23.81 38.73 -20.70
C SER A 104 23.43 40.19 -20.43
N LEU A 105 22.16 40.47 -20.09
CA LEU A 105 21.68 41.84 -19.81
C LEU A 105 22.01 42.32 -18.38
N VAL A 106 22.23 41.40 -17.45
CA VAL A 106 22.62 41.72 -16.06
C VAL A 106 24.14 41.92 -15.90
N SER A 107 24.93 41.50 -16.90
CA SER A 107 26.40 41.56 -16.89
C SER A 107 27.00 42.77 -17.63
N SER A 108 26.18 43.74 -18.07
CA SER A 108 26.64 45.00 -18.72
C SER A 108 26.55 46.20 -17.79
#